data_AF-A0A453IAQ0-F1
#
_entry.id   AF-A0A453IAQ0-F1
#
_cell.length_a   1.000
_cell.length_b   1.000
_cell.length_c   1.000
_cell.angle_alpha   90.00
_cell.angle_beta   90.00
_cell.angle_gamma   90.00
#
_symmetry.space_group_name_H-M   'P 1'
#
loop_
_entity.id
_entity.type
_entity.pdbx_description
1 polymer ?
#
loop_
_entity_poly.entity_id
_entity_poly.type
_entity_poly.pdbx_seq_one_letter_code
_entity_poly.pdbx_strand_id
1 'polypeptide(L)'
;MGIAYCLEHMHQLNPPVVPRSLDSTTIYLTDDFAAKVSDLEFPDDGAKGSSPRSATSDLETAVHRYGVVLLEILTGRVACSDEDGPLERWASRYLDGEVRLAELFDPSIGSSFSEEAARALCEVARSCVDPDPKRRPAMAEVAARLREITALGPDRATPKVSPLWWAELEIMSSSDS
;
A
#
# COMPACT_ATOMS: atom_id res chain seq x y z
N MET A 1 -6.15 0.33 2.08
CA MET A 1 -7.05 0.13 0.93
C MET A 1 -6.68 1.00 -0.28
N GLY A 2 -6.64 2.33 -0.18
CA GLY A 2 -6.40 3.21 -1.35
C GLY A 2 -5.17 2.85 -2.19
N ILE A 3 -4.04 2.55 -1.55
CA ILE A 3 -2.81 2.12 -2.24
C ILE A 3 -3.01 0.82 -3.02
N ALA A 4 -3.70 -0.17 -2.44
CA ALA A 4 -3.93 -1.46 -3.09
C ALA A 4 -4.77 -1.30 -4.37
N TYR A 5 -5.82 -0.47 -4.31
CA TYR A 5 -6.64 -0.15 -5.48
C TYR A 5 -5.88 0.64 -6.54
N CYS A 6 -5.02 1.58 -6.12
CA CYS A 6 -4.17 2.34 -7.02
C CYS A 6 -3.22 1.40 -7.79
N LEU A 7 -2.53 0.51 -7.09
CA LEU A 7 -1.61 -0.45 -7.70
C LEU A 7 -2.34 -1.49 -8.57
N GLU A 8 -3.50 -2.00 -8.12
CA GLU A 8 -4.36 -2.86 -8.94
C GLU A 8 -4.69 -2.20 -10.27
N HIS A 9 -5.13 -0.94 -10.24
CA HIS A 9 -5.47 -0.19 -11.44
C HIS A 9 -4.25 0.02 -12.35
N MET A 10 -3.11 0.43 -11.79
CA MET A 10 -1.88 0.66 -12.57
C MET A 10 -1.35 -0.62 -13.22
N HIS A 11 -1.46 -1.76 -12.54
CA HIS A 11 -1.05 -3.07 -13.08
C HIS A 11 -1.97 -3.56 -14.21
N GLN A 12 -3.21 -3.07 -14.30
CA GLN A 12 -4.17 -3.40 -15.36
C GLN A 12 -4.03 -2.52 -16.61
N LEU A 13 -3.23 -1.44 -16.56
CA LEU A 13 -2.96 -0.59 -17.72
C LEU A 13 -2.18 -1.35 -18.80
N ASN A 14 -2.23 -0.85 -20.03
CA ASN A 14 -1.52 -1.44 -21.16
C ASN A 14 -0.68 -0.37 -21.90
N PRO A 15 0.65 -0.32 -21.69
CA PRO A 15 1.44 -1.21 -20.83
C PRO A 15 1.20 -0.97 -19.32
N PRO A 16 1.46 -1.96 -18.44
CA PRO A 16 1.35 -1.79 -16.99
C PRO A 16 2.30 -0.69 -16.49
N VAL A 17 1.84 0.06 -15.49
CA VAL A 17 2.62 1.12 -14.82
C VAL A 17 2.98 0.66 -13.42
N VAL A 18 4.22 0.92 -12.99
CA VAL A 18 4.71 0.61 -11.64
C VAL A 18 5.35 1.87 -11.06
N PRO A 19 5.03 2.25 -9.81
CA PRO A 19 5.70 3.37 -9.15
C PRO A 19 7.21 3.12 -9.03
N ARG A 20 8.01 4.16 -9.27
CA ARG A 20 9.48 4.08 -9.17
C ARG A 20 9.92 3.73 -7.75
N SER A 21 9.27 4.35 -6.78
CA SER A 21 9.44 4.12 -5.36
C SER A 21 8.06 3.90 -4.73
N LEU A 22 8.00 3.01 -3.73
CA LEU A 22 6.78 2.77 -2.95
C LEU A 22 7.21 2.47 -1.52
N ASP A 23 7.16 3.49 -0.68
CA ASP A 23 7.45 3.43 0.74
C ASP A 23 6.58 4.45 1.49
N SER A 24 6.66 4.47 2.82
CA SER A 24 5.90 5.39 3.65
C SER A 24 6.17 6.89 3.39
N THR A 25 7.26 7.24 2.71
CA THR A 25 7.59 8.64 2.34
C THR A 25 6.94 9.09 1.04
N THR A 26 6.54 8.15 0.17
CA THR A 26 5.87 8.45 -1.12
C THR A 26 4.36 8.29 -1.07
N ILE A 27 3.81 8.00 0.12
CA ILE A 27 2.37 7.85 0.34
C ILE A 27 1.87 9.02 1.19
N TYR A 28 1.06 9.86 0.58
CA TYR A 28 0.40 10.99 1.24
C TYR A 28 -1.03 10.63 1.62
N LEU A 29 -1.55 11.30 2.64
CA LEU A 29 -2.94 11.22 3.04
C LEU A 29 -3.60 12.58 2.82
N THR A 30 -4.82 12.57 2.28
CA THR A 30 -5.72 13.73 2.28
C THR A 30 -6.39 13.91 3.64
N ASP A 31 -7.07 15.04 3.84
CA ASP A 31 -7.79 15.35 5.09
C ASP A 31 -8.88 14.33 5.44
N ASP A 32 -9.42 13.63 4.44
CA ASP A 32 -10.37 12.53 4.60
C ASP A 32 -9.70 11.15 4.68
N PHE A 33 -8.38 11.10 4.92
CA PHE A 33 -7.55 9.90 5.04
C PHE A 33 -7.49 9.03 3.79
N ALA A 34 -7.78 9.59 2.61
CA ALA A 34 -7.56 8.88 1.35
C ALA A 34 -6.08 8.91 0.97
N ALA A 35 -5.56 7.75 0.54
CA ALA A 35 -4.16 7.61 0.18
C ALA A 35 -3.87 8.10 -1.24
N LYS A 36 -2.78 8.85 -1.41
CA LYS A 36 -2.24 9.32 -2.69
C LYS A 36 -0.78 8.87 -2.82
N VAL A 37 -0.50 8.12 -3.88
CA VAL A 37 0.86 7.65 -4.21
C VAL A 37 1.53 8.69 -5.10
N SER A 38 2.72 9.15 -4.72
CA SER A 38 3.56 10.03 -5.54
C SER A 38 4.59 9.24 -6.36
N ASP A 39 5.44 9.95 -7.13
CA ASP A 39 6.57 9.35 -7.87
C ASP A 39 6.17 8.30 -8.91
N LEU A 40 5.18 8.65 -9.73
CA LEU A 40 4.74 7.84 -10.88
C LEU A 40 5.47 8.31 -12.14
N GLU A 41 6.20 7.40 -12.79
CA GLU A 41 6.72 7.60 -14.14
C GLU A 41 5.81 6.86 -15.13
N PHE A 42 5.24 7.61 -16.08
CA PHE A 42 4.43 7.03 -17.15
C PHE A 42 5.34 6.66 -18.33
N PRO A 43 5.14 5.49 -18.96
CA PRO A 43 5.85 5.13 -20.17
C PRO A 43 5.65 6.21 -21.24
N ASP A 44 6.74 6.74 -21.77
CA ASP A 44 6.70 7.72 -22.85
C ASP A 44 6.17 7.05 -24.13
N ASP A 45 5.24 7.70 -24.84
CA ASP A 45 4.57 7.18 -26.05
C ASP A 45 5.56 6.81 -27.18
N GLY A 46 6.83 7.21 -27.06
CA GLY A 46 7.91 6.98 -28.03
C GLY A 46 8.96 5.91 -27.68
N ALA A 47 8.98 5.36 -26.45
CA ALA A 47 10.08 4.49 -26.02
C ALA A 47 9.81 3.01 -26.35
N LYS A 48 10.19 2.60 -27.56
CA LYS A 48 10.43 1.18 -27.88
C LYS A 48 11.49 0.61 -26.95
N GLY A 49 11.08 -0.18 -25.95
CA GLY A 49 11.98 -1.14 -25.32
C GLY A 49 11.95 -1.20 -23.79
N SER A 50 10.83 -1.63 -23.20
CA SER A 50 10.93 -2.48 -22.00
C SER A 50 10.68 -3.92 -22.46
N SER A 51 11.70 -4.76 -22.31
CA SER A 51 11.54 -6.20 -22.53
C SER A 51 10.45 -6.71 -21.57
N PRO A 52 9.52 -7.57 -21.99
CA PRO A 52 8.42 -8.07 -21.13
C PRO A 52 8.92 -8.73 -19.83
N ARG A 53 10.20 -9.14 -19.79
CA ARG A 53 10.86 -9.67 -18.59
C ARG A 53 11.18 -8.64 -17.50
N SER A 54 11.29 -7.35 -17.84
CA SER A 54 11.45 -6.28 -16.85
C SER A 54 10.11 -6.00 -16.17
N ALA A 55 9.05 -5.81 -16.97
CA ALA A 55 7.73 -5.47 -16.47
C ALA A 55 7.18 -6.46 -15.44
N THR A 56 7.35 -7.78 -15.63
CA THR A 56 6.89 -8.77 -14.65
C THR A 56 7.65 -8.70 -13.33
N SER A 57 8.98 -8.51 -13.38
CA SER A 57 9.82 -8.35 -12.18
C SER A 57 9.49 -7.08 -11.43
N ASP A 58 9.10 -6.03 -12.16
CA ASP A 58 8.71 -4.73 -11.59
C ASP A 58 7.36 -4.84 -10.86
N LEU A 59 6.39 -5.59 -11.42
CA LEU A 59 5.11 -5.86 -10.77
C LEU A 59 5.26 -6.67 -9.47
N GLU A 60 6.07 -7.73 -9.49
CA GLU A 60 6.35 -8.55 -8.29
C GLU A 60 7.11 -7.75 -7.22
N THR A 61 7.92 -6.78 -7.63
CA THR A 61 8.63 -5.85 -6.74
C THR A 61 7.66 -4.84 -6.13
N ALA A 62 6.70 -4.33 -6.89
CA ALA A 62 5.66 -3.44 -6.39
C ALA A 62 4.80 -4.12 -5.31
N VAL A 63 4.45 -5.39 -5.52
CA VAL A 63 3.72 -6.21 -4.52
C VAL A 63 4.53 -6.35 -3.24
N HIS A 64 5.83 -6.63 -3.34
CA HIS A 64 6.71 -6.71 -2.16
C HIS A 64 6.75 -5.41 -1.38
N ARG A 65 6.99 -4.29 -2.06
CA ARG A 65 7.01 -2.96 -1.44
C ARG A 65 5.68 -2.63 -0.75
N TYR A 66 4.57 -2.97 -1.40
CA TYR A 66 3.24 -2.86 -0.79
C TYR A 66 3.12 -3.70 0.49
N GLY A 67 3.62 -4.93 0.47
CA GLY A 67 3.65 -5.82 1.64
C GLY A 67 4.42 -5.22 2.81
N VAL A 68 5.57 -4.59 2.55
CA VAL A 68 6.36 -3.89 3.58
C VAL A 68 5.56 -2.73 4.16
N VAL A 69 4.97 -1.86 3.33
CA VAL A 69 4.11 -0.75 3.79
C VAL A 69 2.92 -1.26 4.61
N LEU A 70 2.31 -2.38 4.21
CA LEU A 70 1.22 -2.98 4.97
C LEU A 70 1.70 -3.44 6.36
N LEU A 71 2.89 -4.05 6.47
CA LEU A 71 3.49 -4.40 7.76
C LEU A 71 3.78 -3.16 8.61
N GLU A 72 4.29 -2.07 8.02
CA GLU A 72 4.50 -0.81 8.75
C GLU A 72 3.19 -0.31 9.36
N ILE A 73 2.11 -0.32 8.58
CA ILE A 73 0.78 0.10 9.05
C ILE A 73 0.26 -0.80 10.17
N LEU A 74 0.36 -2.13 10.04
CA LEU A 74 -0.17 -3.05 11.06
C LEU A 74 0.61 -2.95 12.37
N THR A 75 1.91 -2.71 12.30
CA THR A 75 2.83 -2.77 13.46
C THR A 75 3.09 -1.41 14.09
N GLY A 76 2.84 -0.31 13.36
CA GLY A 76 3.21 1.03 13.79
C GLY A 76 4.73 1.28 13.77
N ARG A 77 5.51 0.39 13.15
CA ARG A 77 6.97 0.45 13.10
C ARG A 77 7.44 0.80 11.70
N VAL A 78 8.47 1.63 11.60
CA VAL A 78 9.12 1.97 10.32
C VAL A 78 10.03 0.82 9.89
N ALA A 79 10.12 0.54 8.58
CA ALA A 79 10.80 -0.62 8.01
C ALA A 79 12.27 -0.83 8.44
N CYS A 80 12.95 0.22 8.91
CA CYS A 80 14.27 0.19 9.54
C CYS A 80 14.23 0.94 10.88
N SER A 81 14.00 0.24 11.99
CA SER A 81 14.48 0.70 13.29
C SER A 81 15.80 0.02 13.59
N ASP A 82 16.84 0.80 13.88
CA ASP A 82 18.22 0.34 14.10
C ASP A 82 18.34 -0.75 15.20
N GLU A 83 17.34 -0.89 16.07
CA GLU A 83 17.35 -1.83 17.19
C GLU A 83 16.82 -3.25 16.86
N ASP A 84 15.98 -3.42 15.82
CA ASP A 84 15.28 -4.70 15.55
C ASP A 84 15.66 -5.37 14.21
N GLY A 85 16.45 -4.70 13.36
CA GLY A 85 16.78 -5.16 12.00
C GLY A 85 15.64 -4.93 10.99
N PRO A 86 15.74 -5.45 9.76
CA PRO A 86 14.70 -5.25 8.74
C PRO A 86 13.36 -5.78 9.24
N LEU A 87 12.31 -4.98 9.11
CA LEU A 87 10.94 -5.30 9.56
C LEU A 87 10.44 -6.65 9.05
N GLU A 88 10.94 -7.09 7.90
CA GLU A 88 10.72 -8.41 7.31
C GLU A 88 11.16 -9.55 8.24
N ARG A 89 12.32 -9.42 8.90
CA ARG A 89 12.82 -10.42 9.86
C ARG A 89 11.96 -10.46 11.11
N TRP A 90 11.50 -9.31 11.57
CA TRP A 90 10.59 -9.23 12.72
C TRP A 90 9.22 -9.80 12.38
N ALA A 91 8.69 -9.51 11.18
CA ALA A 91 7.47 -10.12 10.67
C ALA A 91 7.61 -11.65 10.61
N SER A 92 8.74 -12.18 10.12
CA SER A 92 9.00 -13.62 10.12
C SER A 92 8.88 -14.27 11.50
N ARG A 93 9.31 -13.61 12.58
CA ARG A 93 9.15 -14.17 13.95
C ARG A 93 7.70 -14.35 14.36
N TYR A 94 6.83 -13.42 13.96
CA TYR A 94 5.40 -13.61 14.12
C TYR A 94 4.86 -14.73 13.22
N LEU A 95 5.30 -14.78 11.96
CA LEU A 95 4.88 -15.81 11.00
C LEU A 95 5.33 -17.23 11.41
N ASP A 96 6.41 -17.33 12.16
CA ASP A 96 6.95 -18.57 12.74
C ASP A 96 6.27 -18.93 14.09
N GLY A 97 5.30 -18.12 14.53
CA GLY A 97 4.54 -18.34 15.76
C GLY A 97 5.29 -18.02 17.04
N GLU A 98 6.43 -17.33 16.96
CA GLU A 98 7.21 -16.94 18.14
C GLU A 98 6.57 -15.79 18.94
N VAL A 99 5.69 -15.02 18.29
CA VAL A 99 5.05 -13.82 18.87
C VAL A 99 3.53 -13.92 18.72
N ARG A 100 2.79 -13.51 19.76
CA ARG A 100 1.32 -13.50 19.72
C ARG A 100 0.81 -12.36 18.84
N LEU A 101 -0.32 -12.58 18.14
CA LEU A 101 -0.94 -11.57 17.27
C LEU A 101 -1.21 -10.24 17.99
N ALA A 102 -1.61 -10.29 19.26
CA ALA A 102 -1.87 -9.10 20.07
C ALA A 102 -0.61 -8.26 20.38
N GLU A 103 0.57 -8.86 20.31
CA GLU A 103 1.85 -8.16 20.50
C GLU A 103 2.40 -7.59 19.19
N LEU A 104 1.81 -7.98 18.05
CA LEU A 104 2.24 -7.54 16.74
C LEU A 104 1.61 -6.21 16.35
N PHE A 105 0.32 -6.04 16.63
CA PHE A 105 -0.42 -4.86 16.20
C PHE A 105 -0.03 -3.64 17.02
N ASP A 106 0.05 -2.50 16.34
CA ASP A 106 0.14 -1.21 17.01
C ASP A 106 -0.99 -1.12 18.06
N PRO A 107 -0.70 -0.81 19.34
CA PRO A 107 -1.72 -0.69 20.38
C PRO A 107 -2.85 0.30 20.04
N SER A 108 -2.57 1.31 19.22
CA SER A 108 -3.57 2.27 18.71
C SER A 108 -4.53 1.66 17.68
N ILE A 109 -4.15 0.56 17.03
CA ILE A 109 -4.94 -0.17 16.03
C ILE A 109 -5.62 -1.41 16.64
N GLY A 110 -4.99 -2.04 17.65
CA GLY A 110 -5.36 -3.35 18.18
C GLY A 110 -6.78 -3.50 18.75
N SER A 111 -7.48 -2.40 19.06
CA SER A 111 -8.89 -2.45 19.50
C SER A 111 -9.91 -2.39 18.36
N SER A 112 -9.47 -2.10 17.12
CA SER A 112 -10.34 -1.84 15.97
C SER A 112 -10.61 -3.07 15.09
N PHE A 113 -9.86 -4.16 15.25
CA PHE A 113 -9.97 -5.37 14.42
C PHE A 113 -10.32 -6.60 15.27
N SER A 114 -11.13 -7.51 14.70
CA SER A 114 -11.26 -8.85 15.27
C SER A 114 -9.96 -9.63 15.10
N GLU A 115 -9.74 -10.63 15.94
CA GLU A 115 -8.55 -11.48 15.87
C GLU A 115 -8.45 -12.20 14.50
N GLU A 116 -9.58 -12.59 13.94
CA GLU A 116 -9.69 -13.20 12.61
C GLU A 116 -9.28 -12.23 11.51
N ALA A 117 -9.77 -10.98 11.55
CA ALA A 117 -9.43 -9.96 10.59
C ALA A 117 -7.93 -9.61 10.66
N ALA A 118 -7.40 -9.46 11.87
CA ALA A 118 -5.98 -9.21 12.10
C ALA A 118 -5.10 -10.34 11.53
N ARG A 119 -5.46 -11.60 11.80
CA ARG A 119 -4.77 -12.77 11.22
C ARG A 119 -4.82 -12.78 9.69
N ALA A 120 -6.00 -12.50 9.12
CA ALA A 120 -6.17 -12.45 7.67
C ALA A 120 -5.33 -11.34 7.02
N LEU A 121 -5.22 -10.17 7.65
CA LEU A 121 -4.34 -9.08 7.20
C LEU A 121 -2.86 -9.49 7.21
N CYS A 122 -2.43 -10.18 8.27
CA CYS A 122 -1.06 -10.72 8.34
C CYS A 122 -0.77 -11.73 7.22
N GLU A 123 -1.73 -12.62 6.90
CA GLU A 123 -1.58 -13.56 5.80
C GLU A 123 -1.49 -12.87 4.43
N VAL A 124 -2.20 -11.76 4.24
CA VAL A 124 -2.05 -10.94 3.03
C VAL A 124 -0.64 -10.35 2.97
N ALA A 125 -0.20 -9.70 4.04
CA ALA A 125 1.13 -9.10 4.13
C ALA A 125 2.23 -10.13 3.86
N ARG A 126 2.16 -11.30 4.50
CA ARG A 126 3.07 -12.44 4.32
C ARG A 126 3.17 -12.87 2.86
N SER A 127 2.03 -13.04 2.19
CA SER A 127 2.05 -13.45 0.78
C SER A 127 2.68 -12.38 -0.13
N CYS A 128 2.57 -11.10 0.22
CA CYS A 128 3.17 -10.01 -0.54
C CYS A 128 4.70 -9.96 -0.40
N VAL A 129 5.22 -10.26 0.80
CA VAL A 129 6.67 -10.24 1.10
C VAL A 129 7.37 -11.58 0.91
N ASP A 130 6.77 -12.53 0.18
CA ASP A 130 7.39 -13.84 -0.06
C ASP A 130 8.77 -13.66 -0.73
N PRO A 131 9.83 -14.34 -0.24
CA PRO A 131 11.16 -14.24 -0.80
C PRO A 131 11.23 -14.70 -2.26
N ASP A 132 10.31 -15.58 -2.70
CA ASP A 132 10.17 -15.95 -4.11
C ASP A 132 9.17 -15.01 -4.80
N PRO A 133 9.62 -14.15 -5.75
CA PRO A 133 8.75 -13.23 -6.48
C PRO A 133 7.55 -13.90 -7.16
N LYS A 134 7.71 -15.14 -7.62
CA LYS A 134 6.66 -15.89 -8.34
C LYS A 134 5.54 -16.37 -7.44
N ARG A 135 5.76 -16.41 -6.12
CA ARG A 135 4.78 -16.80 -5.12
C ARG A 135 3.98 -15.61 -4.61
N ARG A 136 4.38 -14.39 -4.96
CA ARG A 136 3.67 -13.17 -4.59
C ARG A 136 2.38 -13.07 -5.41
N PRO A 137 1.25 -12.74 -4.77
CA PRO A 137 -0.03 -12.59 -5.45
C PRO A 137 -0.05 -11.37 -6.37
N ALA A 138 -0.94 -11.36 -7.35
CA ALA A 138 -1.21 -10.15 -8.13
C ALA A 138 -1.92 -9.10 -7.26
N MET A 139 -1.70 -7.80 -7.52
CA MET A 139 -2.36 -6.73 -6.77
C MET A 139 -3.90 -6.79 -6.81
N ALA A 140 -4.49 -7.33 -7.87
CA ALA A 140 -5.93 -7.58 -7.95
C ALA A 140 -6.41 -8.61 -6.89
N GLU A 141 -5.63 -9.67 -6.67
CA GLU A 141 -5.91 -10.66 -5.62
C GLU A 141 -5.73 -10.05 -4.23
N VAL A 142 -4.66 -9.26 -4.04
CA VAL A 142 -4.40 -8.52 -2.79
C VAL A 142 -5.56 -7.59 -2.46
N ALA A 143 -6.00 -6.76 -3.41
CA ALA A 143 -7.10 -5.83 -3.24
C ALA A 143 -8.43 -6.54 -2.94
N ALA A 144 -8.70 -7.67 -3.60
CA ALA A 144 -9.88 -8.50 -3.34
C ALA A 144 -9.89 -9.04 -1.90
N ARG A 145 -8.78 -9.67 -1.46
CA ARG A 145 -8.64 -10.20 -0.10
C ARG A 145 -8.78 -9.10 0.95
N LEU A 146 -8.13 -7.96 0.76
CA LEU A 146 -8.23 -6.84 1.70
C LEU A 146 -9.65 -6.25 1.76
N ARG A 147 -10.35 -6.19 0.65
CA ARG A 147 -11.75 -5.75 0.60
C ARG A 147 -12.66 -6.70 1.37
N GLU A 148 -12.43 -8.01 1.26
CA GLU A 148 -13.19 -9.01 2.03
C GLU A 148 -12.95 -8.85 3.54
N ILE A 149 -11.71 -8.59 3.95
CA ILE A 149 -11.36 -8.42 5.37
C ILE A 149 -11.90 -7.10 5.95
N THR A 150 -11.80 -6.01 5.19
CA THR A 150 -12.08 -4.65 5.69
C THR A 150 -13.47 -4.12 5.34
N ALA A 151 -14.18 -4.77 4.42
CA ALA A 151 -15.44 -4.29 3.83
C ALA A 151 -15.37 -2.85 3.27
N LEU A 152 -14.16 -2.40 2.91
CA LEU A 152 -13.92 -1.10 2.29
C LEU A 152 -13.85 -1.26 0.78
N GLY A 153 -14.84 -0.73 0.07
CA GLY A 153 -14.84 -0.65 -1.39
C GLY A 153 -13.97 0.50 -1.93
N PRO A 154 -13.76 0.55 -3.26
CA PRO A 154 -12.96 1.59 -3.91
C PRO A 154 -13.58 2.99 -3.73
N ASP A 155 -14.90 3.09 -3.72
CA ASP A 155 -15.67 4.32 -3.49
C ASP A 155 -15.35 4.99 -2.14
N ARG A 156 -15.08 4.18 -1.11
CA ARG A 156 -14.70 4.66 0.22
C ARG A 156 -13.21 4.98 0.35
N ALA A 157 -12.40 4.50 -0.59
CA ALA A 157 -10.95 4.69 -0.61
C ALA A 157 -10.52 5.84 -1.54
N THR A 158 -11.41 6.30 -2.42
CA THR A 158 -11.17 7.46 -3.27
C THR A 158 -11.27 8.76 -2.48
N PRO A 159 -10.35 9.72 -2.68
CA PRO A 159 -10.43 11.03 -2.04
C PRO A 159 -11.73 11.72 -2.40
N LYS A 160 -12.42 12.28 -1.40
CA LYS A 160 -13.58 13.14 -1.65
C LYS A 160 -13.12 14.41 -2.33
N VAL A 161 -13.75 14.73 -3.45
CA VAL A 161 -13.66 16.08 -4.03
C VAL A 161 -14.30 17.04 -3.04
N SER A 162 -13.48 17.78 -2.28
CA SER A 162 -13.97 18.81 -1.36
C SER A 162 -14.33 20.07 -2.15
N PRO A 163 -15.61 20.46 -2.24
CA PRO A 163 -16.01 21.72 -2.88
C PRO A 163 -15.52 22.94 -2.08
N LEU A 164 -15.25 22.75 -0.77
CA LEU A 164 -14.71 23.77 0.13
C LEU A 164 -13.29 24.19 -0.26
N TRP A 165 -12.49 23.30 -0.83
CA TRP A 165 -11.14 23.65 -1.29
C TRP A 165 -11.18 24.69 -2.43
N TRP A 166 -12.14 24.57 -3.35
CA TRP A 166 -12.36 25.59 -4.38
C TRP A 166 -12.85 26.91 -3.80
N ALA A 167 -13.76 26.86 -2.82
CA ALA A 167 -14.25 28.05 -2.15
C ALA A 167 -13.14 28.78 -1.38
N GLU A 168 -12.26 28.06 -0.69
CA GLU A 168 -11.11 28.63 0.03
C GLU A 168 -10.08 29.24 -0.94
N LEU A 169 -9.79 28.58 -2.07
CA LEU A 169 -8.93 29.15 -3.12
C LEU A 169 -9.52 30.44 -3.72
N GLU A 170 -10.83 30.47 -4.00
CA GLU A 170 -11.51 31.67 -4.48
C GLU A 170 -11.43 32.81 -3.45
N ILE A 171 -11.66 32.52 -2.17
CA ILE A 171 -11.53 33.50 -1.08
C ILE A 171 -10.10 34.05 -0.99
N MET A 172 -9.09 33.18 -1.05
CA MET A 172 -7.67 33.58 -1.00
C MET A 172 -7.25 34.42 -2.22
N SER A 173 -7.77 34.10 -3.41
CA SER A 173 -7.51 34.87 -4.63
C SER A 173 -8.15 36.26 -4.62
N SER A 174 -9.25 36.42 -3.86
CA SER A 174 -10.01 37.66 -3.76
C SER A 174 -9.42 38.67 -2.76
N SER A 175 -8.59 38.22 -1.83
CA SER A 175 -7.96 39.06 -0.81
C SER A 175 -6.64 39.72 -1.24
N ASP A 176 -6.18 39.44 -2.47
CA ASP A 176 -4.95 40.00 -3.06
C ASP A 176 -5.23 41.11 -4.12
N SER A 177 -6.45 41.66 -4.15
CA SER A 177 -6.89 42.73 -5.06
C SER A 177 -7.26 44.03 -4.35
#